data_AF-A0A1I1RWX7-F1
#
_entry.id   AF-A0A1I1RWX7-F1
#
_cell.length_a   1.000
_cell.length_b   1.000
_cell.length_c   1.000
_cell.angle_alpha   90.00
_cell.angle_beta   90.00
_cell.angle_gamma   90.00
#
_symmetry.space_group_name_H-M   'P 1'
#
loop_
_entity.id
_entity.type
_entity.pdbx_description
1 polymer ?
#
loop_
_entity_poly.entity_id
_entity_poly.type
_entity_poly.pdbx_seq_one_letter_code
_entity_poly.pdbx_strand_id
1 'polypeptide(L)' 'MKNLFFFDAMLTPKIITFVYWLMLLSVAVSSLTMMFGAYGSFLGGLGTLIGGVIGARIGCELMIVLFKIHENLQKIANRP' A
#
# COMPACT_ATOMS: atom_id res chain seq x y z
N MET A 1 -4.05 0.63 30.52
CA MET A 1 -3.89 -0.02 29.19
C MET A 1 -4.48 0.87 28.10
N LYS A 2 -3.86 2.03 27.82
CA LYS A 2 -4.40 3.04 26.90
C LYS A 2 -3.27 3.70 26.08
N ASN A 3 -2.30 2.89 25.68
CA ASN A 3 -1.10 3.30 24.94
C ASN A 3 -1.00 2.61 23.56
N LEU A 4 -2.10 2.07 23.05
CA LEU A 4 -2.22 1.63 21.65
C LEU A 4 -2.43 2.80 20.67
N PHE A 5 -2.63 4.01 21.20
CA PHE A 5 -2.78 5.27 20.47
C PHE A 5 -1.49 6.10 20.41
N PHE A 6 -0.31 5.50 20.64
CA PHE A 6 0.98 6.10 20.26
C PHE A 6 1.22 6.03 18.74
N PHE A 7 0.13 6.16 17.97
CA PHE A 7 0.07 6.05 16.51
C PHE A 7 0.55 7.32 15.79
N ASP A 8 1.03 8.33 16.52
CA ASP A 8 1.15 9.68 15.97
C ASP A 8 2.55 10.09 15.47
N ALA A 9 3.59 9.26 15.60
CA ALA A 9 4.90 9.68 15.09
C ALA A 9 5.82 8.59 14.53
N MET A 10 5.55 7.30 14.76
CA MET A 10 6.43 6.22 14.27
C MET A 10 5.68 5.04 13.62
N LEU A 11 4.37 4.92 13.82
CA LEU A 11 3.57 3.80 13.34
C LEU A 11 3.14 3.96 11.87
N THR A 12 2.88 5.18 11.44
CA THR A 12 2.29 5.48 10.14
C THR A 12 3.12 4.97 8.95
N PRO A 13 4.44 5.21 8.85
CA PRO A 13 5.22 4.68 7.71
C PRO A 13 5.37 3.15 7.73
N LYS A 14 5.47 2.52 8.92
CA LYS A 14 5.57 1.05 9.06
C LYS A 14 4.27 0.32 8.72
N ILE A 15 3.12 0.88 9.12
CA ILE A 15 1.81 0.31 8.77
C ILE A 15 1.60 0.36 7.25
N ILE A 16 1.99 1.44 6.58
CA ILE A 16 1.79 1.57 5.14
C ILE A 16 2.67 0.58 4.38
N THR A 17 3.90 0.34 4.82
CA THR A 17 4.76 -0.70 4.22
C THR A 17 4.17 -2.10 4.40
N PHE A 18 3.51 -2.38 5.53
CA PHE A 18 2.79 -3.63 5.74
C PHE A 18 1.58 -3.76 4.80
N VAL A 19 0.76 -2.71 4.68
CA VAL A 19 -0.39 -2.67 3.77
C VAL A 19 0.05 -2.80 2.31
N TYR A 20 1.17 -2.18 1.93
CA TYR A 20 1.76 -2.30 0.60
C TYR A 20 2.09 -3.76 0.25
N TRP A 21 2.75 -4.47 1.17
CA TRP A 21 3.07 -5.89 0.96
C TRP A 21 1.80 -6.74 0.84
N LEU A 22 0.77 -6.45 1.64
CA LEU A 22 -0.52 -7.14 1.61
C LEU A 22 -1.28 -6.90 0.29
N MET A 23 -1.29 -5.66 -0.20
CA MET A 23 -1.83 -5.29 -1.52
C MET A 23 -1.07 -5.98 -2.65
N LEU A 24 0.26 -6.05 -2.57
CA LEU A 24 1.06 -6.72 -3.59
C LEU A 24 0.79 -8.23 -3.62
N LEU A 25 0.62 -8.84 -2.45
CA LEU A 25 0.27 -10.26 -2.32
C LEU A 25 -1.14 -10.53 -2.84
N SER A 26 -2.11 -9.67 -2.56
CA SER A 26 -3.48 -9.82 -3.08
C SER A 26 -3.54 -9.68 -4.60
N VAL A 27 -2.79 -8.75 -5.20
CA VAL A 27 -2.66 -8.61 -6.65
C VAL A 27 -2.01 -9.85 -7.25
N ALA A 28 -0.94 -10.37 -6.64
CA ALA A 28 -0.26 -11.58 -7.09
C ALA A 28 -1.19 -12.80 -7.06
N VAL A 29 -1.95 -12.99 -5.99
CA VAL A 29 -2.92 -14.10 -5.87
C VAL A 29 -4.06 -13.93 -6.87
N SER A 30 -4.61 -12.72 -7.02
CA SER A 30 -5.73 -12.43 -7.93
C SER A 30 -5.36 -12.62 -9.40
N SER A 31 -4.15 -12.22 -9.77
CA SER A 31 -3.64 -12.45 -11.13
C SER A 31 -3.34 -13.92 -11.39
N LEU A 32 -2.78 -14.64 -10.41
CA LEU A 32 -2.54 -16.08 -10.52
C LEU A 32 -3.86 -16.87 -10.66
N THR A 33 -4.88 -16.54 -9.87
CA THR A 33 -6.21 -17.18 -9.97
C THR A 33 -6.91 -16.84 -11.28
N MET A 34 -6.73 -15.63 -11.83
CA MET A 34 -7.22 -15.28 -13.16
C MET A 34 -6.48 -15.97 -14.30
N MET A 35 -5.20 -16.33 -14.14
CA MET A 35 -4.42 -17.03 -15.18
C MET A 35 -4.62 -18.55 -15.14
N PHE A 36 -4.79 -19.14 -13.95
CA PHE A 36 -4.94 -20.59 -13.76
C PHE A 36 -6.38 -21.06 -13.50
N GLY A 37 -7.35 -20.13 -13.45
CA GLY A 37 -8.76 -20.46 -13.24
C GLY A 37 -9.45 -21.01 -14.49
N ALA A 38 -10.48 -21.85 -14.30
CA ALA A 38 -11.21 -22.54 -15.38
C ALA A 38 -11.90 -21.60 -16.40
N TYR A 39 -12.16 -20.34 -16.02
CA TYR A 39 -12.71 -19.28 -16.87
C TYR A 39 -11.70 -18.14 -17.12
N GLY A 40 -10.44 -18.38 -16.79
CA GLY A 40 -9.37 -17.38 -16.79
C GLY A 40 -8.85 -17.08 -18.19
N SER A 41 -8.90 -15.81 -18.60
CA SER A 41 -8.22 -15.35 -19.81
C SER A 41 -6.79 -14.97 -19.46
N PHE A 42 -5.80 -15.61 -20.11
CA PHE A 42 -4.38 -15.34 -19.89
C PHE A 42 -4.03 -13.87 -20.14
N LEU A 43 -4.64 -13.24 -21.16
CA LEU A 43 -4.51 -11.81 -21.42
C LEU A 43 -5.12 -10.95 -20.30
N GLY A 44 -6.27 -11.37 -19.76
CA GLY A 44 -6.93 -10.69 -18.65
C GLY A 44 -6.07 -10.70 -17.40
N GLY A 45 -5.55 -11.87 -17.02
CA GLY A 45 -4.64 -12.02 -15.88
C GLY A 45 -3.33 -11.23 -16.04
N LEU A 46 -2.74 -11.17 -17.23
CA LEU A 46 -1.58 -10.33 -17.53
C LEU A 46 -1.89 -8.84 -17.38
N GLY A 47 -3.05 -8.40 -17.87
CA GLY A 47 -3.52 -7.02 -17.72
C GLY A 47 -3.74 -6.64 -16.25
N THR A 48 -4.35 -7.54 -15.46
CA THR A 48 -4.59 -7.31 -14.03
C THR A 48 -3.30 -7.38 -13.22
N LEU A 49 -2.33 -8.21 -13.61
CA LEU A 49 -1.01 -8.27 -12.98
C LEU A 49 -0.23 -6.97 -13.20
N ILE A 50 -0.13 -6.52 -14.45
CA ILE A 50 0.60 -5.28 -14.78
C ILE A 50 -0.13 -4.07 -14.19
N GLY A 51 -1.43 -3.95 -14.41
CA GLY A 51 -2.23 -2.84 -13.90
C GLY A 51 -2.30 -2.81 -12.37
N GLY A 52 -2.46 -3.98 -11.74
CA GLY A 52 -2.51 -4.11 -10.29
C GLY A 52 -1.17 -3.81 -9.61
N VAL A 53 -0.05 -4.25 -10.19
CA VAL A 53 1.28 -3.95 -9.63
C VAL A 53 1.62 -2.47 -9.79
N ILE A 54 1.35 -1.87 -10.96
CA ILE A 54 1.59 -0.44 -11.20
C ILE A 54 0.68 0.40 -10.30
N GLY A 55 -0.61 0.08 -10.22
CA GLY A 55 -1.57 0.76 -9.36
C GLY A 55 -1.21 0.66 -7.87
N ALA A 56 -0.84 -0.53 -7.41
CA ALA A 56 -0.40 -0.75 -6.02
C ALA A 56 0.89 0.01 -5.70
N ARG A 57 1.85 0.08 -6.64
CA ARG A 57 3.08 0.87 -6.50
C ARG A 57 2.77 2.35 -6.37
N ILE A 58 2.09 2.94 -7.36
CA ILE A 58 1.76 4.37 -7.37
C ILE A 58 0.91 4.75 -6.15
N GLY A 59 -0.13 3.97 -5.84
CA GLY A 59 -1.01 4.23 -4.71
C GLY A 59 -0.28 4.19 -3.38
N CYS A 60 0.57 3.19 -3.15
CA CYS A 60 1.34 3.10 -1.90
C CYS A 60 2.42 4.18 -1.79
N GLU A 61 3.11 4.52 -2.89
CA GLU A 61 4.13 5.56 -2.87
C GLU A 61 3.52 6.93 -2.56
N LEU A 62 2.37 7.27 -3.16
CA LEU A 62 1.62 8.49 -2.86
C LEU A 62 1.13 8.54 -1.41
N MET A 63 0.65 7.40 -0.87
CA MET A 63 0.25 7.31 0.54
C MET A 63 1.43 7.58 1.47
N ILE A 64 2.58 6.95 1.22
CA ILE A 64 3.80 7.20 2.01
C ILE A 64 4.22 8.67 1.93
N VAL A 65 4.19 9.27 0.74
CA VAL A 65 4.56 10.69 0.53
C VAL A 65 3.63 11.62 1.31
N LEU A 66 2.31 11.40 1.26
CA LEU A 66 1.34 12.21 2.02
C LEU A 66 1.58 12.15 3.52
N PHE A 67 1.80 10.95 4.05
CA PHE A 67 2.11 10.79 5.47
C PHE A 67 3.46 11.42 5.85
N LYS A 68 4.44 11.36 4.96
CA LYS A 68 5.72 12.03 5.16
C LYS A 68 5.57 13.55 5.15
N ILE A 69 4.70 14.10 4.32
CA ILE A 69 4.36 15.54 4.33
C ILE A 69 3.68 15.91 5.65
N HIS A 70 2.74 15.09 6.12
CA HIS A 70 2.06 15.31 7.40
C HIS A 70 3.06 15.33 8.58
N GLU A 71 3.97 14.35 8.67
CA GLU A 71 5.03 14.34 9.70
C GLU A 71 5.94 15.58 9.62
N ASN A 72 6.30 16.01 8.41
CA ASN A 72 7.15 17.20 8.23
C ASN A 72 6.42 18.49 8.62
N LEU A 73 5.14 18.64 8.29
CA LEU A 73 4.31 19.77 8.71
C LEU A 73 4.14 19.80 10.24
N GLN A 74 3.92 18.64 10.87
CA GLN A 74 3.79 18.55 12.32
C GLN A 74 5.10 18.91 13.05
N LYS A 75 6.26 18.56 12.46
CA LYS A 75 7.58 18.99 12.94
C LYS A 75 7.82 20.49 12.81
N ILE A 76 7.26 21.14 11.79
CA ILE A 76 7.35 22.61 11.61
C ILE A 76 6.39 23.32 12.57
N ALA A 77 5.18 22.82 12.75
CA ALA A 77 4.18 23.40 13.66
C ALA A 77 4.59 23.35 15.14
N ASN A 78 5.37 22.33 15.54
CA ASN A 78 5.91 22.19 16.90
C ASN A 78 7.30 22.80 17.11
N ARG A 79 7.84 23.56 16.13
CA ARG A 79 9.01 24.40 16.40
C ARG A 79 8.56 25.63 17.21
N PRO A 80 9.24 25.96 18.32
CA PRO A 80 8.92 27.14 19.13
C PRO A 80 9.12 28.44 18.35
#